data_AF-X1Q921-F1
#
_entry.id   AF-X1Q921-F1
#
_cell.length_a   1.000
_cell.length_b   1.000
_cell.length_c   1.000
_cell.angle_alpha   90.00
_cell.angle_beta   90.00
_cell.angle_gamma   90.00
#
_symmetry.space_group_name_H-M   'P 1'
#
loop_
_entity.id
_entity.type
_entity.pdbx_description
1 polymer ?
#
loop_
_entity_poly.entity_id
_entity_poly.type
_entity_poly.pdbx_seq_one_letter_code
_entity_poly.pdbx_strand_id
1 'polypeptide(L)'
;MTTTMSLFEEADIEVREPDPLTTVQVGSRVAQIPLRKRRREACNKLMEILQELEGKDIHIGSYDAGGRHYRVDNLKLPRLKLDWYPPAKYSKGYIPSVIVLWGSRSAQVRIFTNYLVAVREQEYQGYTHWLLDFRNGLWEHPIDNYYSHYACLTITKFKD
;
A
#
# COMPACT_ATOMS: atom_id res chain seq x y z
N MET A 1 5.36 15.34 -47.72
CA MET A 1 4.63 14.60 -46.67
C MET A 1 5.39 14.80 -45.37
N THR A 2 5.03 15.83 -44.61
CA THR A 2 5.81 16.37 -43.48
C THR A 2 4.85 16.95 -42.44
N THR A 3 3.84 16.16 -42.05
CA THR A 3 2.77 16.63 -41.16
C THR A 3 2.63 15.76 -39.92
N THR A 4 3.36 14.63 -39.85
CA THR A 4 3.25 13.68 -38.73
C THR A 4 4.24 13.98 -37.59
N MET A 5 5.31 14.76 -37.83
CA MET A 5 6.29 15.09 -36.79
C MET A 5 5.91 16.33 -35.96
N SER A 6 5.02 17.20 -36.42
CA SER A 6 4.67 18.44 -35.69
C SER A 6 3.63 18.24 -34.58
N LEU A 7 2.93 17.10 -34.55
CA LEU A 7 1.87 16.86 -33.55
C LEU A 7 2.41 16.58 -32.14
N PHE A 8 3.69 16.26 -32.02
CA PHE A 8 4.37 15.96 -30.74
C PHE A 8 5.28 17.10 -30.26
N GLU A 9 5.46 18.16 -31.06
CA GLU A 9 6.23 19.35 -30.66
C GLU A 9 5.34 20.43 -30.01
N GLU A 10 4.04 20.48 -30.33
CA GLU A 10 3.09 21.45 -29.76
C GLU A 10 2.49 21.03 -28.41
N ALA A 11 2.68 19.78 -28.01
CA ALA A 11 2.26 19.29 -26.72
C ALA A 11 3.52 18.90 -25.95
N ASP A 12 3.87 19.70 -24.95
CA ASP A 12 4.92 19.49 -23.95
C ASP A 12 4.57 18.25 -23.08
N ILE A 13 4.33 17.12 -23.74
CA ILE A 13 4.00 15.84 -23.13
C ILE A 13 5.36 15.26 -22.78
N GLU A 14 5.78 15.49 -21.54
CA GLU A 14 6.82 14.68 -20.92
C GLU A 14 6.48 13.20 -21.20
N VAL A 15 7.23 12.57 -22.11
CA VAL A 15 7.13 11.14 -22.37
C VAL A 15 7.65 10.45 -21.11
N ARG A 16 6.77 10.27 -20.13
CA ARG A 16 7.08 9.57 -18.88
C ARG A 16 7.59 8.19 -19.24
N GLU A 17 8.84 7.90 -18.86
CA GLU A 17 9.41 6.57 -19.00
C GLU A 17 8.43 5.52 -18.42
N PRO A 18 8.20 4.40 -19.12
CA PRO A 18 7.30 3.36 -18.64
C PRO A 18 7.79 2.84 -17.29
N ASP A 19 6.87 2.73 -16.32
CA ASP A 19 7.21 2.23 -14.99
C ASP A 19 7.85 0.83 -15.10
N PRO A 20 8.94 0.56 -14.36
CA PRO A 20 9.64 -0.71 -14.44
C PRO A 20 8.71 -1.86 -14.06
N LEU A 21 8.71 -2.89 -14.90
CA LEU A 21 7.96 -4.12 -14.65
C LEU A 21 8.77 -5.04 -13.75
N THR A 22 8.13 -5.64 -12.77
CA THR A 22 8.74 -6.65 -11.91
C THR A 22 8.42 -8.03 -12.44
N THR A 23 9.46 -8.84 -12.62
CA THR A 23 9.35 -10.22 -13.04
C THR A 23 8.97 -11.10 -11.87
N VAL A 24 7.93 -11.91 -12.02
CA VAL A 24 7.45 -12.88 -11.03
C VAL A 24 7.38 -14.25 -11.70
N GLN A 25 7.86 -15.28 -11.01
CA GLN A 25 7.91 -16.64 -11.51
C GLN A 25 6.85 -17.52 -10.84
N VAL A 26 6.23 -18.41 -11.62
CA VAL A 26 5.27 -19.43 -11.19
C VAL A 26 5.67 -20.76 -11.82
N GLY A 27 6.47 -21.57 -11.12
CA GLY A 27 7.07 -22.77 -11.71
C GLY A 27 7.92 -22.41 -12.93
N SER A 28 7.57 -22.93 -14.11
CA SER A 28 8.26 -22.60 -15.37
C SER A 28 7.75 -21.32 -16.06
N ARG A 29 6.65 -20.71 -15.58
CA ARG A 29 6.05 -19.53 -16.20
C ARG A 29 6.60 -18.25 -15.58
N VAL A 30 6.87 -17.27 -16.43
CA VAL A 30 7.34 -15.95 -16.03
C VAL A 30 6.29 -14.91 -16.42
N ALA A 31 5.91 -14.05 -15.47
CA ALA A 31 4.98 -12.94 -15.69
C ALA A 31 5.65 -11.61 -15.31
N GLN A 32 5.35 -10.55 -16.07
CA GLN A 32 5.80 -9.20 -15.77
C GLN A 32 4.64 -8.37 -15.23
N ILE A 33 4.80 -7.84 -14.02
CA ILE A 33 3.73 -7.13 -13.29
C ILE A 33 4.23 -5.72 -12.94
N PRO A 34 3.43 -4.67 -13.18
CA PRO A 34 3.82 -3.30 -12.83
C PRO A 34 3.62 -3.03 -11.33
N LEU A 35 4.45 -3.63 -10.47
CA LEU A 35 4.30 -3.53 -9.01
C LEU A 35 4.46 -2.09 -8.50
N ARG A 36 5.36 -1.31 -9.10
CA ARG A 36 5.55 0.10 -8.73
C ARG A 36 4.28 0.92 -8.95
N LYS A 37 3.61 0.71 -10.08
CA LYS A 37 2.33 1.37 -10.40
C LYS A 37 1.23 0.96 -9.42
N ARG A 38 1.09 -0.36 -9.17
CA ARG A 38 0.11 -0.87 -8.19
C ARG A 38 0.35 -0.32 -6.79
N ARG A 39 1.61 -0.28 -6.37
CA ARG A 39 2.01 0.32 -5.09
C ARG A 39 1.67 1.80 -5.03
N ARG A 40 1.90 2.56 -6.10
CA ARG A 40 1.53 3.99 -6.18
C ARG A 40 0.02 4.18 -6.00
N GLU A 41 -0.78 3.43 -6.74
CA GLU A 41 -2.24 3.49 -6.68
C GLU A 41 -2.76 3.10 -5.29
N ALA A 42 -2.25 2.00 -4.74
CA ALA A 42 -2.60 1.53 -3.41
C ALA A 42 -2.19 2.52 -2.31
N CYS A 43 -0.98 3.10 -2.39
CA CYS A 43 -0.51 4.11 -1.43
C CYS A 43 -1.35 5.39 -1.48
N ASN A 44 -1.69 5.88 -2.68
CA ASN A 44 -2.56 7.06 -2.80
C ASN A 44 -3.91 6.82 -2.13
N LYS A 45 -4.56 5.69 -2.44
CA LYS A 45 -5.83 5.32 -1.81
C LYS A 45 -5.71 5.16 -0.30
N LEU A 46 -4.65 4.51 0.17
CA LEU A 46 -4.40 4.34 1.61
C LEU A 46 -4.24 5.69 2.32
N MET A 47 -3.47 6.61 1.74
CA MET A 47 -3.22 7.91 2.33
C MET A 47 -4.48 8.77 2.40
N GLU A 48 -5.34 8.74 1.37
CA GLU A 48 -6.65 9.39 1.39
C GLU A 48 -7.51 8.88 2.56
N ILE A 49 -7.64 7.56 2.70
CA ILE A 49 -8.38 6.93 3.82
C ILE A 49 -7.76 7.33 5.17
N LEU A 50 -6.44 7.23 5.30
CA LEU A 50 -5.77 7.51 6.56
C LEU A 50 -5.97 8.97 6.98
N GLN A 51 -5.88 9.93 6.06
CA GLN A 51 -6.13 11.35 6.35
C GLN A 51 -7.54 11.58 6.90
N GLU A 52 -8.55 10.86 6.39
CA GLU A 52 -9.90 10.92 6.94
C GLU A 52 -10.02 10.29 8.33
N LEU A 53 -9.13 9.37 8.68
CA LEU A 53 -9.08 8.69 9.97
C LEU A 53 -8.22 9.42 11.00
N GLU A 54 -7.47 10.44 10.60
CA GLU A 54 -6.63 11.21 11.51
C GLU A 54 -7.47 11.85 12.63
N GLY A 55 -6.97 11.74 13.86
CA GLY A 55 -7.66 12.15 15.08
C GLY A 55 -8.72 11.18 15.60
N LYS A 56 -9.11 10.16 14.83
CA LYS A 56 -10.15 9.17 15.22
C LYS A 56 -9.51 7.93 15.85
N ASP A 57 -10.34 7.16 16.55
CA ASP A 57 -9.96 5.84 17.06
C ASP A 57 -10.09 4.80 15.93
N ILE A 58 -9.03 4.04 15.71
CA ILE A 58 -9.01 2.95 14.72
C ILE A 58 -8.56 1.65 15.38
N HIS A 59 -8.83 0.53 14.73
CA HIS A 59 -8.38 -0.79 15.14
C HIS A 59 -7.55 -1.41 14.04
N ILE A 60 -6.43 -2.03 14.41
CA ILE A 60 -5.52 -2.70 13.50
C ILE A 60 -5.57 -4.20 13.73
N GLY A 61 -5.75 -4.96 12.66
CA GLY A 61 -5.48 -6.39 12.62
C GLY A 61 -4.34 -6.67 11.66
N SER A 62 -3.62 -7.76 11.87
CA SER A 62 -2.62 -8.24 10.91
C SER A 62 -2.63 -9.75 10.87
N TYR A 63 -2.58 -10.26 9.65
CA TYR A 63 -2.40 -11.66 9.34
C TYR A 63 -1.22 -11.79 8.37
N ASP A 64 -0.23 -12.57 8.75
CA ASP A 64 0.92 -12.88 7.91
C ASP A 64 0.86 -14.38 7.59
N ALA A 65 0.81 -14.73 6.29
CA ALA A 65 0.84 -16.13 5.86
C ALA A 65 2.24 -16.77 6.00
N GLY A 66 3.25 -16.01 6.45
CA GLY A 66 4.65 -16.42 6.58
C GLY A 66 5.01 -17.28 7.79
N GLY A 67 4.06 -18.00 8.41
CA GLY A 67 4.37 -18.99 9.45
C GLY A 67 4.72 -18.41 10.83
N ARG A 68 4.30 -17.19 11.16
CA ARG A 68 4.46 -16.64 12.52
C ARG A 68 3.43 -17.24 13.48
N HIS A 69 3.84 -17.51 14.72
CA HIS A 69 2.97 -18.10 15.75
C HIS A 69 1.98 -17.12 16.40
N TYR A 70 1.96 -15.85 16.01
CA TYR A 70 1.08 -14.85 16.60
C TYR A 70 0.35 -14.03 15.54
N ARG A 71 -0.93 -13.75 15.82
CA ARG A 71 -1.82 -12.89 15.04
C ARG A 71 -2.25 -11.74 15.94
N VAL A 72 -2.26 -10.53 15.39
CA VAL A 72 -2.83 -9.36 16.07
C VAL A 72 -4.21 -9.11 15.49
N ASP A 73 -5.21 -8.94 16.34
CA ASP A 73 -6.56 -8.59 15.93
C ASP A 73 -7.11 -7.50 16.83
N ASN A 74 -7.88 -6.56 16.25
CA ASN A 74 -8.53 -5.44 16.93
C ASN A 74 -7.63 -4.63 17.88
N LEU A 75 -6.36 -4.42 17.52
CA LEU A 75 -5.46 -3.54 18.26
C LEU A 75 -5.94 -2.09 18.13
N LYS A 76 -6.51 -1.54 19.20
CA LYS A 76 -6.99 -0.15 19.23
C LYS A 76 -5.83 0.84 19.22
N LEU A 77 -5.82 1.74 18.24
CA LEU A 77 -5.00 2.94 18.20
C LEU A 77 -5.91 4.16 18.43
N PRO A 78 -5.97 4.70 19.66
CA PRO A 78 -6.80 5.86 19.95
C PRO A 78 -6.14 7.15 19.46
N ARG A 79 -6.97 8.09 18.97
CA ARG A 79 -6.56 9.39 18.42
C ARG A 79 -5.37 9.28 17.46
N LEU A 80 -5.62 8.61 16.34
CA LEU A 80 -4.61 8.36 15.31
C LEU A 80 -3.88 9.65 14.92
N LYS A 81 -2.55 9.61 14.88
CA LYS A 81 -1.73 10.61 14.19
C LYS A 81 -0.93 9.94 13.08
N LEU A 82 -0.77 10.65 11.97
CA LEU A 82 -0.08 10.12 10.81
C LEU A 82 1.31 10.71 10.66
N ASP A 83 2.24 9.87 10.27
CA ASP A 83 3.59 10.27 9.85
C ASP A 83 4.08 9.32 8.74
N TRP A 84 5.07 9.72 7.96
CA TRP A 84 5.59 8.90 6.87
C TRP A 84 7.02 9.24 6.47
N TYR A 85 7.68 8.25 5.86
CA TYR A 85 9.05 8.38 5.37
C TYR A 85 9.16 7.93 3.90
N PRO A 86 9.93 8.63 3.04
CA PRO A 86 10.61 9.92 3.29
C PRO A 86 9.69 11.06 3.73
N PRO A 87 10.18 12.07 4.48
CA PRO A 87 9.36 13.21 4.84
C PRO A 87 9.12 14.07 3.59
N ALA A 88 7.86 14.22 3.21
CA ALA A 88 7.44 15.05 2.09
C ALA A 88 6.00 15.50 2.29
N LYS A 89 5.61 16.62 1.68
CA LYS A 89 4.18 16.98 1.59
C LYS A 89 3.49 15.91 0.74
N TYR A 90 2.43 15.32 1.27
CA TYR A 90 1.66 14.34 0.51
C TYR A 90 1.14 14.98 -0.79
N SER A 91 1.46 14.33 -1.91
CA SER A 91 1.02 14.69 -3.25
C SER A 91 0.67 13.42 -4.02
N LYS A 92 -0.25 13.54 -4.99
CA LYS A 92 -0.70 12.39 -5.77
C LYS A 92 0.46 11.79 -6.55
N GLY A 93 0.76 10.52 -6.30
CA GLY A 93 1.89 9.81 -6.92
C GLY A 93 3.13 9.72 -6.05
N TYR A 94 3.15 10.39 -4.90
CA TYR A 94 4.15 10.15 -3.85
C TYR A 94 3.99 8.73 -3.29
N ILE A 95 5.10 8.01 -3.14
CA ILE A 95 5.10 6.65 -2.61
C ILE A 95 5.94 6.65 -1.33
N PRO A 96 5.32 6.76 -0.15
CA PRO A 96 6.06 6.62 1.10
C PRO A 96 6.63 5.21 1.17
N SER A 97 7.85 5.06 1.68
CA SER A 97 8.43 3.76 2.01
C SER A 97 7.84 3.18 3.30
N VAL A 98 7.56 4.05 4.27
CA VAL A 98 6.95 3.67 5.53
C VAL A 98 5.85 4.66 5.86
N ILE A 99 4.70 4.16 6.30
CA ILE A 99 3.64 4.93 6.92
C ILE A 99 3.60 4.56 8.39
N VAL A 100 3.58 5.55 9.28
CA VAL A 100 3.57 5.36 10.73
C VAL A 100 2.22 5.82 11.27
N LEU A 101 1.51 4.90 11.91
CA LEU A 101 0.27 5.13 12.60
C LEU A 101 0.57 5.27 14.08
N TRP A 102 0.51 6.49 14.61
CA TRP A 102 0.73 6.77 16.02
C TRP A 102 -0.58 6.69 16.79
N GLY A 103 -0.56 5.98 17.92
CA GLY A 103 -1.62 6.00 18.93
C GLY A 103 -1.17 6.72 20.20
N SER A 104 -1.97 6.62 21.25
CA SER A 104 -1.61 7.17 22.57
C SER A 104 -0.38 6.50 23.18
N ARG A 105 0.28 7.20 24.12
CA ARG A 105 1.42 6.68 24.90
C ARG A 105 2.58 6.15 24.03
N SER A 106 2.83 6.80 22.90
CA SER A 106 3.89 6.43 21.95
C SER A 106 3.73 5.03 21.32
N ALA A 107 2.52 4.44 21.40
CA ALA A 107 2.21 3.25 20.61
C ALA A 107 2.26 3.60 19.13
N GLN A 108 2.88 2.74 18.32
CA GLN A 108 2.98 2.95 16.87
C GLN A 108 2.83 1.64 16.11
N VAL A 109 2.17 1.71 14.96
CA VAL A 109 2.18 0.67 13.95
C VAL A 109 2.88 1.22 12.72
N ARG A 110 3.90 0.49 12.23
CA ARG A 110 4.66 0.87 11.04
C ARG A 110 4.26 -0.03 9.89
N ILE A 111 3.76 0.59 8.83
CA ILE A 111 3.38 -0.08 7.60
C ILE A 111 4.48 0.16 6.58
N PHE A 112 5.30 -0.86 6.33
CA PHE A 112 6.24 -0.86 5.22
C PHE A 112 5.44 -1.07 3.93
N THR A 113 5.45 -0.10 3.03
CA THR A 113 4.60 -0.16 1.83
C THR A 113 5.24 -0.96 0.70
N ASN A 114 6.43 -1.54 0.95
CA ASN A 114 7.05 -2.53 0.07
C ASN A 114 6.00 -3.60 -0.24
N TYR A 115 5.79 -3.86 -1.52
CA TYR A 115 4.83 -4.88 -1.99
C TYR A 115 3.36 -4.65 -1.61
N LEU A 116 2.97 -3.47 -1.13
CA LEU A 116 1.55 -3.10 -1.05
C LEU A 116 0.99 -3.07 -2.48
N VAL A 117 0.03 -3.94 -2.78
CA VAL A 117 -0.52 -4.09 -4.15
C VAL A 117 -1.96 -3.64 -4.26
N ALA A 118 -2.73 -3.62 -3.17
CA ALA A 118 -4.12 -3.21 -3.18
C ALA A 118 -4.58 -2.72 -1.80
N VAL A 119 -5.55 -1.81 -1.81
CA VAL A 119 -6.34 -1.41 -0.65
C VAL A 119 -7.81 -1.63 -0.97
N ARG A 120 -8.40 -2.64 -0.35
CA ARG A 120 -9.81 -3.00 -0.52
C ARG A 120 -10.62 -2.40 0.62
N GLU A 121 -11.81 -1.94 0.30
CA GLU A 121 -12.73 -1.38 1.27
C GLU A 121 -13.97 -2.25 1.32
N GLN A 122 -14.44 -2.51 2.53
CA GLN A 122 -15.64 -3.29 2.80
C GLN A 122 -16.42 -2.60 3.91
N GLU A 123 -17.66 -2.26 3.62
CA GLU A 123 -18.56 -1.67 4.59
C GLU A 123 -19.49 -2.76 5.15
N TYR A 124 -19.57 -2.81 6.48
CA TYR A 124 -20.44 -3.72 7.20
C TYR A 124 -21.44 -2.93 8.06
N GLN A 125 -22.46 -3.62 8.57
CA GLN A 125 -23.29 -3.06 9.63
C GLN A 125 -22.44 -2.90 10.89
N GLY A 126 -22.17 -1.66 11.27
CA GLY A 126 -21.43 -1.30 12.49
C GLY A 126 -19.94 -0.99 12.31
N TYR A 127 -19.32 -1.20 11.15
CA TYR A 127 -17.94 -0.78 10.91
C TYR A 127 -17.58 -0.69 9.41
N THR A 128 -16.52 0.06 9.12
CA THR A 128 -15.84 0.06 7.83
C THR A 128 -14.49 -0.62 7.99
N HIS A 129 -14.14 -1.47 7.03
CA HIS A 129 -12.96 -2.31 7.05
C HIS A 129 -12.13 -2.08 5.79
N TRP A 130 -10.87 -1.73 5.96
CA TRP A 130 -9.92 -1.58 4.87
C TRP A 130 -8.87 -2.68 4.96
N LEU A 131 -8.77 -3.50 3.91
CA LEU A 131 -7.77 -4.57 3.78
C LEU A 131 -6.63 -4.09 2.90
N LEU A 132 -5.42 -4.10 3.45
CA LEU A 132 -4.17 -3.82 2.76
C LEU A 132 -3.55 -5.16 2.39
N ASP A 133 -3.44 -5.42 1.09
CA ASP A 133 -2.84 -6.65 0.58
C ASP A 133 -1.39 -6.41 0.19
N PHE A 134 -0.49 -7.19 0.80
CA PHE A 134 0.93 -7.21 0.49
C PHE A 134 1.26 -8.48 -0.28
N ARG A 135 1.92 -8.35 -1.43
CA ARG A 135 2.28 -9.50 -2.27
C ARG A 135 3.71 -9.42 -2.77
N ASN A 136 4.56 -10.25 -2.18
CA ASN A 136 5.97 -10.38 -2.50
C ASN A 136 6.23 -11.69 -3.27
N GLY A 137 5.71 -11.78 -4.49
CA GLY A 137 5.82 -12.99 -5.32
C GLY A 137 4.83 -14.10 -4.92
N LEU A 138 5.31 -15.35 -4.93
CA LEU A 138 4.59 -16.55 -4.52
C LEU A 138 5.38 -17.30 -3.45
N TRP A 139 4.74 -18.24 -2.75
CA TRP A 139 5.37 -19.02 -1.67
C TRP A 139 6.74 -19.61 -2.07
N GLU A 140 6.79 -20.34 -3.19
CA GLU A 140 8.01 -21.01 -3.66
C GLU A 140 9.01 -20.05 -4.32
N HIS A 141 8.57 -18.85 -4.68
CA HIS A 141 9.34 -17.87 -5.46
C HIS A 141 9.06 -16.43 -4.95
N PRO A 142 9.53 -16.07 -3.74
CA PRO A 142 9.45 -14.71 -3.26
C PRO A 142 10.36 -13.78 -4.08
N ILE A 143 9.93 -12.53 -4.26
CA ILE A 143 10.77 -11.53 -4.95
C ILE A 143 11.91 -11.08 -4.03
N ASP A 144 11.63 -10.98 -2.73
CA ASP A 144 12.61 -10.66 -1.69
C ASP A 144 12.43 -11.58 -0.47
N ASN A 145 13.46 -12.35 -0.12
CA ASN A 145 13.38 -13.31 0.99
C ASN A 145 13.24 -12.67 2.39
N TYR A 146 13.44 -11.36 2.52
CA TYR A 146 13.28 -10.66 3.81
C TYR A 146 11.82 -10.33 4.14
N TYR A 147 10.91 -10.40 3.16
CA TYR A 147 9.49 -10.08 3.34
C TYR A 147 8.60 -11.31 3.14
N SER A 148 7.48 -11.36 3.85
CA SER A 148 6.51 -12.44 3.64
C SER A 148 5.95 -12.42 2.22
N HIS A 149 5.79 -13.61 1.63
CA HIS A 149 5.21 -13.81 0.30
C HIS A 149 3.79 -13.22 0.19
N TYR A 150 3.00 -13.31 1.26
CA TYR A 150 1.68 -12.69 1.39
C TYR A 150 1.42 -12.27 2.84
N ALA A 151 1.02 -11.02 3.01
CA ALA A 151 0.52 -10.51 4.27
C ALA A 151 -0.73 -9.64 4.03
N CYS A 152 -1.62 -9.63 5.00
CA CYS A 152 -2.79 -8.77 5.02
C CYS A 152 -2.79 -7.95 6.31
N LEU A 153 -2.92 -6.64 6.18
CA LEU A 153 -3.16 -5.74 7.31
C LEU A 153 -4.57 -5.20 7.19
N THR A 154 -5.29 -5.14 8.29
CA THR A 154 -6.64 -4.62 8.33
C THR A 154 -6.69 -3.37 9.18
N ILE A 155 -7.36 -2.35 8.66
CA ILE A 155 -7.71 -1.13 9.39
C ILE A 155 -9.22 -1.14 9.54
N THR A 156 -9.71 -1.04 10.77
CA THR A 156 -11.14 -1.05 11.07
C THR A 156 -11.51 0.22 11.81
N LYS A 157 -12.58 0.87 11.35
CA LYS A 157 -13.25 1.94 12.08
C LYS A 157 -14.66 1.47 12.40
N PHE A 158 -14.98 1.35 13.67
CA PHE A 158 -16.34 1.09 14.11
C PHE A 158 -17.19 2.34 13.91
N LYS A 159 -18.45 2.14 13.53
CA LYS A 159 -19.47 3.19 13.49
C LYS A 159 -19.89 3.41 14.94
N ASP A 160 -19.77 4.65 15.41
CA ASP A 160 -20.27 5.08 16.72
C ASP A 160 -21.81 5.03 16.75
#